data_AF-A0A5J4PJV0-F1
#
_entry.id   AF-A0A5J4PJV0-F1
#
_cell.length_a   1.000
_cell.length_b   1.000
_cell.length_c   1.000
_cell.angle_alpha   90.00
_cell.angle_beta   90.00
_cell.angle_gamma   90.00
#
_symmetry.space_group_name_H-M   'P 1'
#
loop_
_entity.id
_entity.type
_entity.pdbx_description
1 polymer ?
#
loop_
_entity_poly.entity_id
_entity_poly.type
_entity_poly.pdbx_seq_one_letter_code
_entity_poly.pdbx_strand_id
1 'polypeptide(L)' 'MEHTKLPFLYWYIAMHFLTISKKSFSSSELQRQLGHKRYQPIWELANKLRDVWANAMTYIRFQVR' A
#
# COMPACT_ATOMS: atom_id res chain seq x y z
N MET A 1 -9.70 5.85 10.35
CA MET A 1 -8.49 6.66 10.08
C MET A 1 -8.10 7.56 11.26
N GLU A 2 -8.87 7.61 12.36
CA GLU A 2 -8.62 8.52 13.50
C GLU A 2 -7.72 7.94 14.61
N HIS A 3 -7.33 6.66 14.55
CA HIS A 3 -6.57 5.99 15.61
C HIS A 3 -5.14 5.56 15.22
N THR A 4 -4.69 5.91 14.02
CA THR A 4 -3.34 5.53 13.59
C THR A 4 -2.48 6.79 13.59
N LYS A 5 -1.51 6.88 14.51
CA LYS A 5 -0.48 7.95 14.57
C LYS A 5 0.45 7.95 13.34
N LEU A 6 0.09 7.25 12.27
CA LEU A 6 0.84 7.20 11.03
C LEU A 6 0.41 8.41 10.18
N PRO A 7 1.36 9.29 9.82
CA PRO A 7 1.14 10.36 8.86
C PRO A 7 0.38 9.88 7.63
N PHE A 8 -0.65 10.63 7.24
CA PHE A 8 -1.42 10.40 6.01
C PHE A 8 -0.53 10.28 4.76
N LEU A 9 0.63 10.93 4.79
CA LEU A 9 1.67 10.86 3.78
C LEU A 9 2.11 9.41 3.46
N TYR A 10 2.14 8.52 4.45
CA TYR A 10 2.52 7.11 4.25
C TYR A 10 1.48 6.33 3.45
N TRP A 11 0.19 6.60 3.71
CA TRP A 11 -0.90 6.04 2.93
C TRP A 11 -0.87 6.56 1.49
N TYR A 12 -0.63 7.86 1.31
CA TYR A 12 -0.58 8.49 -0.01
C TYR A 12 0.55 7.91 -0.87
N ILE A 13 1.77 7.79 -0.32
CA ILE A 13 2.91 7.23 -1.05
C ILE A 13 2.65 5.76 -1.42
N ALA A 14 2.11 4.96 -0.49
CA ALA A 14 1.79 3.56 -0.78
C ALA A 14 0.69 3.42 -1.85
N MET A 15 -0.34 4.26 -1.84
CA MET A 15 -1.38 4.30 -2.90
C MET A 15 -0.81 4.74 -4.25
N HIS A 16 0.10 5.71 -4.25
CA HIS A 16 0.79 6.15 -5.47
C HIS A 16 1.63 5.02 -6.07
N PHE A 17 2.40 4.30 -5.24
CA PHE A 17 3.14 3.12 -5.67
C PHE A 17 2.23 2.03 -6.25
N LEU A 18 1.09 1.75 -5.60
CA LEU A 18 0.10 0.77 -6.09
C LEU A 18 -0.47 1.12 -7.46
N THR A 19 -0.72 2.41 -7.70
CA THR A 19 -1.29 2.89 -8.96
C THR A 19 -0.30 2.75 -10.11
N ILE A 20 1.00 2.95 -9.83
CA ILE A 20 2.05 2.92 -10.84
C ILE A 20 2.57 1.49 -11.07
N SER A 21 2.55 0.64 -10.04
CA SER A 21 3.15 -0.69 -10.11
C SER A 21 2.14 -1.76 -10.53
N LYS A 22 2.33 -2.37 -11.72
CA LYS A 22 1.69 -3.66 -12.06
C LYS A 22 2.27 -4.85 -11.29
N LYS A 23 3.41 -4.66 -10.61
CA LYS A 23 4.08 -5.67 -9.79
C LYS A 23 4.00 -5.31 -8.31
N SER A 24 3.84 -6.34 -7.49
CA SER A 24 4.12 -6.35 -6.05
C SER A 24 5.34 -5.52 -5.66
N PHE A 25 5.18 -4.42 -4.92
CA PHE A 25 6.29 -3.74 -4.26
C PHE A 25 6.61 -4.44 -2.92
N SER A 26 7.86 -4.30 -2.48
CA SER A 26 8.33 -4.83 -1.19
C SER A 26 8.11 -3.81 -0.08
N SER A 27 7.72 -4.28 1.10
CA SER A 27 7.57 -3.45 2.31
C SER A 27 8.90 -2.81 2.73
N SER A 28 10.04 -3.39 2.38
CA SER A 28 11.37 -2.81 2.61
C SER A 28 11.67 -1.62 1.69
N GLU A 29 11.18 -1.63 0.45
CA GLU A 29 11.34 -0.51 -0.49
C GLU A 29 10.51 0.70 -0.01
N LEU A 30 9.27 0.44 0.44
CA LEU A 30 8.46 1.46 1.10
C LEU A 30 9.13 1.98 2.37
N GLN A 31 9.72 1.11 3.19
CA GLN A 31 10.46 1.56 4.37
C GLN A 31 11.60 2.50 4.00
N ARG A 32 12.35 2.19 2.94
CA ARG A 32 13.48 3.03 2.46
C ARG A 32 13.00 4.36 1.90
N GLN A 33 11.91 4.37 1.13
CA GLN A 33 11.27 5.57 0.58
C GLN A 33 10.73 6.50 1.68
N LEU A 34 10.23 5.91 2.76
CA LEU A 34 9.56 6.63 3.84
C LEU A 34 10.50 7.05 4.98
N GLY A 35 11.73 6.54 5.01
CA GLY A 35 12.72 6.85 6.05
C GLY A 35 12.30 6.44 7.46
N HIS A 36 11.29 5.58 7.60
CA HIS A 36 10.71 5.28 8.91
C HIS A 36 11.50 4.18 9.62
N LYS A 37 11.90 4.46 10.86
CA LYS A 37 12.66 3.51 11.70
C LYS A 37 11.96 2.18 11.99
N ARG A 38 10.62 2.12 11.95
CA ARG A 38 9.85 0.91 12.31
C ARG A 38 9.23 0.27 11.08
N TYR A 39 9.63 -0.97 10.81
CA TYR A 39 9.14 -1.77 9.68
C TYR A 39 7.69 -2.25 9.86
N GLN A 40 7.35 -2.68 11.07
CA GLN A 40 6.05 -3.29 11.40
C GLN A 40 4.82 -2.46 10.95
N PRO A 41 4.71 -1.15 11.26
CA PRO A 41 3.57 -0.35 10.80
C PRO A 41 3.50 -0.18 9.28
N ILE A 42 4.64 -0.18 8.59
CA ILE A 42 4.69 -0.10 7.11
C ILE A 42 4.26 -1.42 6.50
N TRP A 43 4.67 -2.54 7.08
CA TRP A 43 4.27 -3.86 6.64
C TRP A 43 2.76 -4.08 6.79
N GLU A 44 2.18 -3.68 7.93
CA GLU A 44 0.73 -3.74 8.16
C GLU A 44 -0.04 -2.88 7.15
N LEU A 45 0.45 -1.68 6.85
CA LEU A 45 -0.13 -0.77 5.86
C LEU A 45 -0.07 -1.36 4.44
N ALA A 46 1.07 -1.90 4.06
CA ALA A 46 1.27 -2.53 2.75
C ALA A 46 0.36 -3.75 2.56
N ASN A 47 0.19 -4.59 3.59
CA ASN A 47 -0.71 -5.74 3.53
C ASN A 47 -2.18 -5.31 3.42
N LYS A 48 -2.63 -4.36 4.24
CA LYS A 48 -4.00 -3.82 4.15
C LYS A 48 -4.31 -3.28 2.76
N LEU A 49 -3.38 -2.53 2.18
CA LEU A 49 -3.56 -2.00 0.84
C LEU A 49 -3.55 -3.09 -0.24
N ARG A 50 -2.73 -4.14 -0.08
CA ARG A 50 -2.73 -5.29 -0.99
C ARG A 50 -4.06 -6.03 -0.96
N ASP A 51 -4.66 -6.22 0.20
CA ASP A 51 -5.97 -6.88 0.32
C ASP A 51 -7.08 -6.06 -0.37
N VAL A 52 -7.11 -4.75 -0.12
CA VAL A 52 -8.07 -3.84 -0.76
C VAL A 52 -7.88 -3.84 -2.27
N TRP A 53 -6.63 -3.77 -2.74
CA TRP A 53 -6.32 -3.75 -4.16
C TRP A 53 -6.59 -5.09 -4.85
N ALA A 54 -6.29 -6.21 -4.19
CA ALA A 54 -6.59 -7.55 -4.72
C ALA A 54 -8.10 -7.73 -4.93
N ASN A 55 -8.89 -7.27 -3.97
CA ASN A 55 -10.35 -7.25 -4.09
C ASN A 55 -10.77 -6.35 -5.26
N ALA A 56 -10.28 -5.11 -5.34
CA ALA A 56 -10.61 -4.18 -6.42
C ALA A 56 -10.19 -4.67 -7.81
N MET A 57 -9.00 -5.26 -7.94
CA MET A 57 -8.47 -5.79 -9.20
C MET A 57 -9.30 -6.97 -9.72
N THR A 58 -9.92 -7.74 -8.81
CA THR A 58 -10.85 -8.82 -9.18
C THR A 58 -12.09 -8.24 -9.87
N TYR A 59 -12.63 -7.13 -9.37
CA TYR A 59 -13.75 -6.43 -10.01
C TYR A 59 -13.35 -5.79 -11.34
N ILE A 60 -12.19 -5.13 -11.41
CA ILE A 60 -11.74 -4.46 -12.64
C ILE A 60 -11.43 -5.47 -13.75
N ARG A 61 -10.84 -6.64 -13.41
CA ARG A 61 -10.65 -7.73 -14.39
C ARG A 61 -11.95 -8.37 -14.86
N PHE A 62 -13.02 -8.32 -14.07
CA PHE A 62 -14.35 -8.81 -14.45
C PHE A 62 -15.13 -7.82 -15.32
N GLN A 63 -14.79 -6.52 -15.27
CA GLN A 63 -15.43 -5.47 -16.06
C GLN A 63 -14.79 -5.27 -17.45
N VAL A 64 -13.58 -5.78 -17.66
CA VAL A 64 -12.81 -5.65 -18.93
C VAL A 64 -12.74 -6.99 -19.70
N ARG A 65 -13.54 -7.98 -19.30
CA ARG A 65 -13.68 -9.27 -19.98
C ARG A 65 -15.15 -9.51 -20.31
#